data_AF-A0A562NKS7-F1
#
_entry.id   AF-A0A562NKS7-F1
#
_cell.length_a   1.000
_cell.length_b   1.000
_cell.length_c   1.000
_cell.angle_alpha   90.00
_cell.angle_beta   90.00
_cell.angle_gamma   90.00
#
_symmetry.space_group_name_H-M   'P 1'
#
loop_
_entity.id
_entity.type
_entity.pdbx_description
1 polymer ?
#
loop_
_entity_poly.entity_id
_entity_poly.type
_entity_poly.pdbx_seq_one_letter_code
_entity_poly.pdbx_strand_id
1 'polypeptide(L)'
;MMFYTFNQNNTGGAFDLTEALTHFVIVEAESADEANAKLIALGGYFDGCSIGRDCWCCGDRWYPAREGEGSDAPEVYDRHPRDYDAGEYSKRWMPAGKEIVVHHEGKPAEWF
;
A
#
# COMPACT_ATOMS: atom_id res chain seq x y z
N MET A 1 0.00 12.98 -13.24
CA MET A 1 -0.09 12.32 -11.92
C MET A 1 -1.22 11.31 -11.94
N MET A 2 -0.91 10.12 -11.45
CA MET A 2 -1.82 8.99 -11.26
C MET A 2 -1.71 8.52 -9.81
N PHE A 3 -2.65 7.70 -9.37
CA PHE A 3 -2.62 7.03 -8.07
C PHE A 3 -2.26 5.56 -8.27
N TYR A 4 -1.23 5.11 -7.55
CA TYR A 4 -0.77 3.72 -7.56
C TYR A 4 -1.08 3.08 -6.22
N THR A 5 -1.83 1.97 -6.25
CA THR A 5 -2.30 1.28 -5.04
C THR A 5 -1.44 0.06 -4.75
N PHE A 6 -0.81 0.05 -3.59
CA PHE A 6 -0.04 -1.04 -3.05
C PHE A 6 -0.86 -1.78 -1.99
N ASN A 7 -1.02 -3.09 -2.17
CA ASN A 7 -1.63 -3.97 -1.19
C ASN A 7 -0.53 -4.75 -0.46
N GLN A 8 -0.51 -4.62 0.86
CA GLN A 8 0.41 -5.34 1.70
C GLN A 8 0.03 -6.82 1.84
N ASN A 9 0.93 -7.72 1.45
CA ASN A 9 0.77 -9.14 1.70
C ASN A 9 1.10 -9.50 3.17
N ASN A 10 0.34 -10.42 3.75
CA ASN A 10 0.47 -10.86 5.14
C ASN A 10 1.57 -11.91 5.34
N THR A 11 2.78 -11.57 4.92
CA THR A 11 3.92 -12.49 4.98
C THR A 11 4.37 -12.72 6.43
N GLY A 12 4.50 -14.01 6.79
CA GLY A 12 4.77 -14.42 8.17
C GLY A 12 3.58 -14.23 9.13
N GLY A 13 2.39 -13.89 8.64
CA GLY A 13 1.21 -13.70 9.49
C GLY A 13 1.19 -12.38 10.26
N ALA A 14 1.98 -11.39 9.85
CA ALA A 14 1.92 -10.03 10.35
C ALA A 14 1.87 -8.99 9.22
N PHE A 15 1.30 -7.83 9.53
CA PHE A 15 1.37 -6.61 8.73
C PHE A 15 2.29 -5.57 9.38
N ASP A 16 2.98 -4.79 8.56
CA ASP A 16 3.70 -3.58 8.96
C ASP A 16 2.68 -2.44 9.02
N LEU A 17 2.46 -1.90 10.21
CA LEU A 17 1.62 -0.73 10.47
C LEU A 17 2.49 0.39 11.04
N THR A 18 2.52 1.53 10.35
CA THR A 18 3.25 2.73 10.75
C THR A 18 2.39 3.97 10.52
N GLU A 19 2.93 5.16 10.79
CA GLU A 19 2.28 6.42 10.42
C GLU A 19 2.23 6.67 8.90
N ALA A 20 2.80 5.79 8.08
CA ALA A 20 2.86 5.91 6.63
C ALA A 20 2.44 4.64 5.87
N LEU A 21 2.44 3.48 6.53
CA LEU A 21 2.13 2.18 5.93
C LEU A 21 0.98 1.53 6.67
N THR A 22 0.10 0.90 5.91
CA THR A 22 -1.01 0.08 6.41
C THR A 22 -1.30 -1.02 5.39
N HIS A 23 -2.47 -1.65 5.44
CA HIS A 23 -2.87 -2.70 4.53
C HIS A 23 -2.90 -2.22 3.08
N PHE A 24 -3.54 -1.08 2.80
CA PHE A 24 -3.54 -0.45 1.48
C PHE A 24 -2.85 0.91 1.53
N VAL A 25 -1.83 1.09 0.69
CA VAL A 25 -1.09 2.36 0.57
C VAL A 25 -1.27 2.84 -0.85
N ILE A 26 -1.86 4.02 -1.02
CA ILE A 26 -2.05 4.65 -2.33
C ILE A 26 -1.09 5.82 -2.44
N VAL A 27 -0.34 5.90 -3.53
CA VAL A 27 0.67 6.93 -3.76
C VAL A 27 0.35 7.72 -5.02
N GLU A 28 0.25 9.03 -4.89
CA GLU A 28 0.17 9.96 -6.03
C GLU A 28 1.58 10.15 -6.64
N ALA A 29 1.74 9.87 -7.94
CA ALA A 29 3.03 9.95 -8.64
C ALA A 29 2.86 10.16 -10.16
N GLU A 30 3.90 10.60 -10.86
CA GLU A 30 3.90 10.75 -12.32
C GLU A 30 4.14 9.42 -13.07
N SER A 31 4.79 8.45 -12.43
CA SER A 31 5.10 7.13 -12.99
C SER A 31 5.08 6.05 -11.93
N ALA A 32 5.06 4.78 -12.36
CA ALA A 32 5.13 3.65 -11.46
C ALA A 32 6.49 3.60 -10.74
N ASP A 33 7.58 3.95 -11.44
CA ASP A 33 8.92 4.06 -10.84
C ASP A 33 8.97 5.10 -9.72
N GLU A 34 8.33 6.26 -9.90
CA GLU A 34 8.24 7.28 -8.87
C GLU A 34 7.38 6.80 -7.69
N ALA A 35 6.25 6.15 -7.94
CA ALA A 35 5.41 5.57 -6.90
C ALA A 35 6.16 4.52 -6.07
N ASN A 36 6.93 3.65 -6.74
CA ASN A 36 7.77 2.64 -6.12
C ASN A 36 8.85 3.28 -5.23
N ALA A 37 9.53 4.32 -5.72
CA ALA A 37 10.53 5.06 -4.94
C ALA A 37 9.90 5.73 -3.71
N LYS A 38 8.70 6.32 -3.85
CA LYS A 38 7.94 6.90 -2.75
C LYS A 38 7.55 5.85 -1.71
N LEU A 39 7.04 4.68 -2.11
CA LEU A 39 6.71 3.60 -1.17
C LEU A 39 7.94 3.17 -0.35
N ILE A 40 9.10 3.03 -0.99
CA ILE A 40 10.36 2.73 -0.30
C ILE A 40 10.72 3.83 0.70
N ALA A 41 10.59 5.10 0.31
CA ALA A 41 10.85 6.24 1.19
C ALA A 41 9.90 6.30 2.41
N LEU A 42 8.68 5.79 2.28
CA LEU A 42 7.70 5.63 3.37
C LEU A 42 8.01 4.45 4.30
N GLY A 43 9.03 3.63 3.98
CA GLY A 43 9.48 2.48 4.77
C GLY A 43 9.15 1.12 4.15
N GLY A 44 8.51 1.10 2.98
CA GLY A 44 8.30 -0.10 2.19
C GLY A 44 9.60 -0.65 1.60
N TYR A 45 9.50 -1.81 0.96
CA TYR A 45 10.63 -2.50 0.33
C TYR A 45 10.09 -3.55 -0.64
N PHE A 46 10.89 -3.92 -1.64
CA PHE A 46 10.58 -5.01 -2.56
C PHE A 46 11.54 -6.18 -2.34
N ASP A 47 11.22 -7.34 -2.93
CA ASP A 47 12.03 -8.55 -2.89
C ASP A 47 12.35 -9.04 -1.47
N GLY A 48 11.40 -8.89 -0.55
CA GLY A 48 11.54 -9.23 0.86
C GLY A 48 11.97 -10.67 1.12
N CYS A 49 11.49 -11.63 0.33
CA CYS A 49 11.89 -13.03 0.40
C CYS A 49 13.37 -13.21 0.03
N SER A 50 13.82 -12.51 -1.01
CA SER A 50 15.21 -12.58 -1.48
C SER A 50 16.20 -12.00 -0.47
N ILE A 51 15.80 -10.96 0.26
CA ILE A 51 16.63 -10.33 1.31
C ILE A 51 16.42 -10.93 2.70
N GLY A 52 15.60 -11.99 2.82
CA GLY A 52 15.33 -12.68 4.09
C GLY A 52 14.47 -11.91 5.09
N ARG A 53 13.74 -10.88 4.63
CA ARG A 53 12.81 -10.08 5.45
C ARG A 53 11.41 -10.69 5.50
N ASP A 54 10.99 -11.39 4.45
CA ASP A 54 9.67 -12.01 4.33
C ASP A 54 9.74 -13.55 4.31
N CYS A 55 8.63 -14.23 4.66
CA CYS A 55 8.59 -15.69 4.52
C CYS A 55 8.57 -16.05 3.04
N TRP A 56 9.61 -16.78 2.60
CA TRP A 56 9.67 -17.39 1.27
C TRP A 56 8.42 -18.22 0.91
N CYS A 57 7.75 -18.76 1.93
CA CYS A 57 6.53 -19.55 1.82
C CYS A 57 5.26 -18.72 1.57
N CYS A 58 5.25 -17.46 2.03
CA CYS A 58 4.11 -16.55 1.96
C CYS A 58 4.24 -15.55 0.80
N GLY A 59 5.46 -15.32 0.31
CA GLY A 59 5.77 -14.30 -0.68
C GLY A 59 6.13 -12.95 -0.06
N ASP A 60 6.47 -12.00 -0.92
CA ASP A 60 6.89 -10.66 -0.54
C ASP A 60 5.74 -9.84 0.04
N ARG A 61 6.05 -8.94 0.96
CA ARG A 61 5.12 -8.01 1.61
C ARG A 61 4.60 -6.97 0.64
N TRP A 62 5.46 -6.44 -0.22
CA TRP A 62 5.11 -5.45 -1.23
C TRP A 62 5.60 -5.92 -2.59
N TYR A 63 4.81 -5.61 -3.61
CA TYR A 63 5.18 -5.81 -5.00
C TYR A 63 5.27 -4.45 -5.69
N PRO A 64 6.24 -4.25 -6.59
CA PRO A 64 6.37 -2.99 -7.30
C PRO A 64 5.19 -2.78 -8.23
N ALA A 65 4.67 -1.55 -8.25
CA ALA A 65 3.70 -1.12 -9.24
C ALA A 65 4.33 -1.11 -10.62
N ARG A 66 3.51 -1.32 -11.65
CA ARG A 66 3.91 -1.32 -13.05
C ARG A 66 3.28 -0.16 -13.81
N GLU A 67 3.95 0.24 -14.88
CA GLU A 67 3.39 1.20 -15.82
C GLU A 67 2.04 0.70 -16.36
N GLY A 68 1.03 1.58 -16.30
CA GLY A 68 -0.36 1.26 -16.66
C GLY A 68 -1.25 0.76 -15.51
N GLU A 69 -0.71 0.56 -14.30
CA GLU A 69 -1.52 0.23 -13.10
C GLU A 69 -2.01 1.47 -12.33
N GLY A 70 -1.57 2.67 -12.74
CA GLY A 70 -2.05 3.92 -12.16
C GLY A 70 -3.51 4.21 -12.54
N SER A 71 -4.25 4.84 -11.63
CA SER A 71 -5.62 5.36 -11.86
C SER A 71 -5.67 6.88 -11.76
N ASP A 72 -6.65 7.51 -12.41
CA ASP A 72 -6.89 8.96 -12.33
C ASP A 72 -7.40 9.40 -10.95
N ALA A 73 -7.86 8.44 -10.12
CA ALA A 73 -8.35 8.66 -8.77
C ALA A 73 -7.77 7.62 -7.79
N PRO A 74 -7.69 7.91 -6.49
CA PRO A 74 -7.30 6.91 -5.51
C PRO A 74 -8.38 5.82 -5.44
N GLU A 75 -7.98 4.56 -5.62
CA GLU A 75 -8.91 3.43 -5.69
C GLU A 75 -8.31 2.17 -5.05
N VAL A 76 -9.14 1.38 -4.37
CA VAL A 76 -8.84 0.02 -3.93
C VAL A 76 -9.85 -0.92 -4.59
N TYR A 77 -9.37 -1.77 -5.49
CA TYR A 77 -10.20 -2.70 -6.29
C TYR A 77 -11.42 -2.02 -6.93
N ASP A 78 -11.17 -0.99 -7.74
CA ASP A 78 -12.18 -0.22 -8.50
C ASP A 78 -13.21 0.51 -7.61
N ARG A 79 -12.86 0.80 -6.35
CA ARG A 79 -13.69 1.56 -5.41
C ARG A 79 -12.90 2.69 -4.79
N HIS A 80 -13.57 3.83 -4.61
CA HIS A 80 -13.01 4.92 -3.84
C HIS A 80 -12.72 4.47 -2.39
N PRO A 81 -11.62 4.91 -1.75
CA PRO A 81 -11.21 4.47 -0.41
C PRO A 81 -12.32 4.56 0.64
N ARG A 82 -13.13 5.63 0.62
CA ARG A 82 -14.27 5.82 1.53
C ARG A 82 -15.37 4.77 1.39
N ASP A 83 -15.47 4.13 0.22
CA ASP A 83 -16.52 3.16 -0.12
C ASP A 83 -16.00 1.72 -0.06
N TYR A 84 -14.72 1.52 0.26
CA TYR A 84 -14.10 0.21 0.34
C TYR A 84 -14.15 -0.35 1.76
N ASP A 85 -14.87 -1.47 1.95
CA ASP A 85 -14.80 -2.24 3.19
C ASP A 85 -13.66 -3.27 3.09
N ALA A 86 -12.56 -3.03 3.83
CA ALA A 86 -11.42 -3.94 3.90
C ALA A 86 -11.74 -5.30 4.56
N GLY A 87 -12.97 -5.46 5.06
CA GLY A 87 -13.50 -6.68 5.64
C GLY A 87 -13.05 -6.92 7.08
N GLU A 88 -13.77 -7.80 7.77
CA GLU A 88 -13.54 -8.14 9.18
C GLU A 88 -12.14 -8.67 9.46
N TYR A 89 -11.52 -9.30 8.46
CA TYR A 89 -10.14 -9.75 8.59
C TYR A 89 -9.19 -8.56 8.74
N SER A 90 -9.26 -7.56 7.85
CA SER A 90 -8.39 -6.37 7.92
C SER A 90 -8.64 -5.57 9.20
N LYS A 91 -9.91 -5.35 9.56
CA LYS A 91 -10.32 -4.60 10.76
C LYS A 91 -9.82 -5.23 12.08
N ARG A 92 -9.44 -6.51 12.07
CA ARG A 92 -8.82 -7.16 13.23
C ARG A 92 -7.36 -6.75 13.43
N TRP A 93 -6.67 -6.39 12.35
CA TRP A 93 -5.23 -6.09 12.36
C TRP A 93 -4.95 -4.59 12.30
N MET A 94 -5.81 -3.83 11.64
CA MET A 94 -5.69 -2.38 11.50
C MET A 94 -6.66 -1.66 12.44
N PRO A 95 -6.30 -0.50 13.01
CA PRO A 95 -7.27 0.36 13.67
C PRO A 95 -8.37 0.79 12.69
N ALA A 96 -9.61 0.91 13.16
CA ALA A 96 -10.71 1.37 12.33
C ALA A 96 -10.44 2.78 11.77
N GLY A 97 -10.59 2.96 10.47
CA GLY A 97 -10.30 4.22 9.77
C GLY A 97 -8.81 4.39 9.45
N LYS A 98 -8.03 3.30 9.52
CA LYS A 98 -6.59 3.27 9.26
C LYS A 98 -6.20 2.12 8.36
N GLU A 99 -7.16 1.49 7.68
CA GLU A 99 -6.95 0.38 6.75
C GLU A 99 -6.34 0.84 5.43
N ILE A 100 -6.59 2.08 5.04
CA ILE A 100 -6.11 2.67 3.80
C ILE A 100 -5.45 4.02 4.11
N VAL A 101 -4.31 4.29 3.48
CA VAL A 101 -3.67 5.60 3.50
C VAL A 101 -3.40 6.07 2.07
N VAL A 102 -3.67 7.35 1.80
CA VAL A 102 -3.39 8.01 0.53
C VAL A 102 -2.33 9.08 0.76
N HIS A 103 -1.18 8.92 0.11
CA HIS A 103 -0.08 9.89 0.11
C HIS A 103 -0.17 10.77 -1.12
N HIS A 104 -0.40 12.05 -0.88
CA HIS A 104 -0.56 13.08 -1.90
C HIS A 104 0.74 13.84 -2.14
N GLU A 105 0.93 14.35 -3.35
CA GLU A 105 2.05 15.23 -3.65
C GLU A 105 1.88 16.57 -2.91
N GLY A 106 2.84 16.90 -2.03
CA GLY A 106 2.88 18.18 -1.32
C GLY A 106 1.75 18.41 -0.30
N LYS A 107 0.97 17.39 0.06
CA LYS A 107 -0.11 17.47 1.05
C LYS A 107 0.04 16.39 2.12
N PRO A 108 -0.54 16.58 3.33
CA PRO A 108 -0.60 15.52 4.33
C PRO A 108 -1.34 14.28 3.81
N ALA A 109 -0.97 13.11 4.35
CA ALA A 109 -1.65 11.86 4.02
C ALA A 109 -3.11 11.86 4.51
N GLU A 110 -4.01 11.30 3.71
CA GLU A 110 -5.42 11.06 4.07
C GLU A 110 -5.61 9.59 4.46
N TRP A 111 -6.40 9.33 5.51
CA TRP A 111 -6.64 7.99 6.05
C TRP A 111 -8.12 7.62 5.93
N PHE A 112 -8.38 6.35 5.63
CA PHE A 112 -9.72 5.78 5.48
C PHE A 112 -9.86 4.43 6.17
#